data_AF-A0A9D2LM40-F1
#
_entry.id   AF-A0A9D2LM40-F1
#
_cell.length_a   1.000
_cell.length_b   1.000
_cell.length_c   1.000
_cell.angle_alpha   90.00
_cell.angle_beta   90.00
_cell.angle_gamma   90.00
#
_symmetry.space_group_name_H-M   'P 1'
#
loop_
_entity.id
_entity.type
_entity.pdbx_description
1 polymer ?
#
loop_
_entity_poly.entity_id
_entity_poly.type
_entity_poly.pdbx_seq_one_letter_code
_entity_poly.pdbx_strand_id
1 'polypeptide(L)'
;MSADAEKLSALPSLRERKYIYEASKDCEFAEYLLFSDQAVMGITEKGEKHYRTLYELMEKEEVPLDDFHAFQVPRLQWLIQNHCIIEDERGGLRAEQDRVMILKILHDREVVVSGYIQSFQDTLDQMENEGWIRYESSLFSKPEQHYLNYILNQAEYSNGLQLRNKYVHGTYPDDEKTQYSDYIELLMVMALVVIKINEEFCYRESTKKKT
;
A
#
# COMPACT_ATOMS: atom_id res chain seq x y z
N MET A 1 -33.45 4.02 17.62
CA MET A 1 -32.16 4.34 18.27
C MET A 1 -31.06 3.80 17.36
N SER A 2 -30.36 4.69 16.64
CA SER A 2 -29.18 4.28 15.89
C SER A 2 -28.10 4.04 16.93
N ALA A 3 -27.71 2.79 17.17
CA ALA A 3 -26.43 2.54 17.83
C ALA A 3 -25.37 3.22 16.95
N ASP A 4 -24.60 4.16 17.51
CA ASP A 4 -23.42 4.67 16.83
C ASP A 4 -22.57 3.46 16.47
N ALA A 5 -22.54 3.13 15.18
CA ALA A 5 -21.76 2.01 14.71
C ALA A 5 -20.30 2.36 15.00
N GLU A 6 -19.64 1.59 15.85
CA GLU A 6 -18.21 1.76 16.10
C GLU A 6 -17.48 1.76 14.76
N LYS A 7 -16.61 2.75 14.56
CA LYS A 7 -15.83 2.86 13.32
C LYS A 7 -14.88 1.68 13.24
N LEU A 8 -14.78 1.07 12.06
CA LEU A 8 -13.82 -0.02 11.81
C LEU A 8 -12.38 0.40 12.11
N SER A 9 -12.06 1.69 11.93
CA SER A 9 -10.77 2.29 12.26
C SER A 9 -10.44 2.31 13.75
N ALA A 10 -11.44 2.21 14.63
CA ALA A 10 -11.26 2.21 16.08
C ALA A 10 -10.95 0.81 16.63
N LEU A 11 -11.10 -0.25 15.82
CA LEU A 11 -10.84 -1.62 16.26
C LEU A 11 -9.32 -1.88 16.29
N PRO A 12 -8.73 -2.10 17.47
CA PRO A 12 -7.29 -2.33 17.58
C PRO A 12 -6.91 -3.74 17.14
N SER A 13 -5.69 -3.89 16.65
CA SER A 13 -5.02 -5.16 16.45
C SER A 13 -4.32 -5.58 17.75
N LEU A 14 -4.24 -6.89 17.99
CA LEU A 14 -3.42 -7.48 19.07
C LEU A 14 -1.93 -7.44 18.73
N ARG A 15 -1.61 -7.24 17.45
CA ARG A 15 -0.27 -7.02 16.94
C ARG A 15 0.03 -5.53 16.85
N GLU A 16 1.03 -5.08 17.61
CA GLU A 16 1.62 -3.76 17.43
C GLU A 16 2.41 -3.67 16.12
N ARG A 17 2.45 -2.47 15.54
CA ARG A 17 3.18 -2.16 14.31
C ARG A 17 2.81 -3.14 13.18
N LYS A 18 1.51 -3.46 13.04
CA LYS A 18 1.01 -4.48 12.10
C LYS A 18 1.09 -4.02 10.65
N TYR A 19 0.65 -2.79 10.38
CA TYR A 19 0.59 -2.23 9.04
C TYR A 19 1.56 -1.08 8.88
N ILE A 20 2.13 -0.96 7.69
CA ILE A 20 3.02 0.12 7.26
C ILE A 20 2.31 0.85 6.13
N TYR A 21 2.30 2.18 6.24
CA TYR A 21 1.77 3.09 5.23
C TYR A 21 2.80 4.18 4.93
N GLU A 22 2.64 4.81 3.78
CA GLU A 22 3.28 6.07 3.47
C GLU A 22 2.90 7.15 4.50
N ALA A 23 3.85 8.03 4.77
CA ALA A 23 3.73 9.10 5.75
C ALA A 23 4.11 10.50 5.23
N SER A 24 4.72 10.60 4.03
CA SER A 24 5.22 11.86 3.49
C SER A 24 4.97 12.03 2.00
N LYS A 25 4.94 13.30 1.56
CA LYS A 25 4.92 13.66 0.13
C LYS A 25 6.19 13.28 -0.60
N ASP A 26 7.31 13.15 0.12
CA ASP A 26 8.55 12.66 -0.45
C ASP A 26 8.43 11.19 -0.84
N CYS A 27 7.75 10.37 -0.02
CA CYS A 27 7.45 8.98 -0.34
C CYS A 27 6.59 8.89 -1.63
N GLU A 28 5.47 9.62 -1.67
CA GLU A 28 4.58 9.68 -2.85
C GLU A 28 5.35 10.15 -4.11
N PHE A 29 6.24 11.13 -3.97
CA PHE A 29 7.02 11.66 -5.08
C PHE A 29 8.07 10.66 -5.57
N ALA A 30 8.75 9.94 -4.67
CA ALA A 30 9.68 8.88 -5.04
C ALA A 30 8.99 7.76 -5.82
N GLU A 31 7.83 7.31 -5.35
CA GLU A 31 7.02 6.30 -6.05
C GLU A 31 6.57 6.78 -7.43
N TYR A 32 6.11 8.02 -7.52
CA TYR A 32 5.76 8.63 -8.80
C TYR A 32 6.94 8.58 -9.79
N LEU A 33 8.13 9.02 -9.37
CA LEU A 33 9.31 9.02 -10.24
C LEU A 33 9.79 7.62 -10.63
N LEU A 34 9.73 6.66 -9.70
CA LEU A 34 10.24 5.31 -9.89
C LEU A 34 9.29 4.43 -10.70
N PHE A 35 7.98 4.53 -10.45
CA PHE A 35 6.99 3.54 -10.88
C PHE A 35 5.87 4.08 -11.76
N SER A 36 5.72 5.40 -11.90
CA SER A 36 4.71 5.97 -12.82
C SER A 36 5.22 6.09 -14.25
N ASP A 37 4.40 5.68 -15.21
CA ASP A 37 4.65 5.94 -16.63
C ASP A 37 4.44 7.42 -17.03
N GLN A 38 3.72 8.18 -16.21
CA GLN A 38 3.51 9.61 -16.41
C GLN A 38 4.71 10.45 -15.97
N ALA A 39 5.66 9.89 -15.22
CA ALA A 39 6.87 10.60 -14.81
C ALA A 39 7.85 10.86 -15.97
N VAL A 40 7.70 10.11 -17.07
CA VAL A 40 8.60 10.14 -18.25
C VAL A 40 10.05 9.93 -17.83
N MET A 41 10.30 8.89 -17.04
CA MET A 41 11.63 8.56 -16.51
C MET A 41 12.22 7.27 -17.11
N GLY A 42 11.43 6.49 -17.86
CA GLY A 42 11.88 5.27 -18.56
C GLY A 42 12.48 5.50 -19.95
N ILE A 43 12.86 6.75 -20.28
CA ILE A 43 13.38 7.15 -21.59
C ILE A 43 14.68 7.95 -21.37
N THR A 44 15.69 7.68 -22.18
CA THR A 44 16.99 8.36 -22.16
C THR A 44 17.22 9.09 -23.48
N GLU A 45 18.09 10.10 -23.49
CA GLU A 45 18.39 10.90 -24.68
C GLU A 45 19.17 10.10 -25.73
N LYS A 46 20.04 9.20 -25.27
CA LYS A 46 20.91 8.38 -26.12
C LYS A 46 20.39 6.96 -26.35
N GLY A 47 19.30 6.57 -25.68
CA GLY A 47 18.75 5.22 -25.76
C GLY A 47 17.78 5.03 -26.92
N GLU A 48 17.87 3.88 -27.58
CA GLU A 48 16.93 3.48 -28.63
C GLU A 48 15.67 2.79 -28.06
N LYS A 49 15.73 2.32 -26.81
CA LYS A 49 14.64 1.61 -26.15
C LYS A 49 13.87 2.52 -25.21
N HIS A 50 12.57 2.25 -25.10
CA HIS A 50 11.68 2.94 -24.18
C HIS A 50 11.10 1.94 -23.19
N TYR A 51 11.16 2.32 -21.92
CA TYR A 51 10.56 1.60 -20.81
C TYR A 51 9.41 2.41 -20.23
N ARG A 52 8.49 1.73 -19.55
CA ARG A 52 7.35 2.46 -18.97
C ARG A 52 7.79 3.28 -17.78
N THR A 53 8.70 2.77 -16.97
CA THR A 53 9.08 3.36 -15.69
C THR A 53 10.60 3.45 -15.55
N LEU A 54 11.07 4.30 -14.63
CA LEU A 54 12.49 4.36 -14.28
C LEU A 54 12.98 3.02 -13.72
N TYR A 55 12.16 2.38 -12.89
CA TYR A 55 12.46 1.08 -12.31
C TYR A 55 12.68 0.00 -13.39
N GLU A 56 11.82 -0.06 -14.41
CA GLU A 56 11.98 -1.00 -15.52
C GLU A 56 13.25 -0.75 -16.35
N LEU A 57 13.64 0.52 -16.53
CA LEU A 57 14.87 0.90 -17.21
C LEU A 57 16.09 0.40 -16.41
N MET A 58 16.17 0.73 -15.11
CA MET A 58 17.31 0.36 -14.25
C MET A 58 17.48 -1.15 -14.07
N GLU A 59 16.39 -1.92 -14.14
CA GLU A 59 16.45 -3.40 -14.08
C GLU A 59 17.04 -4.03 -15.36
N LYS A 60 16.99 -3.31 -16.49
CA LYS A 60 17.34 -3.86 -17.81
C LYS A 60 18.60 -3.27 -18.41
N GLU A 61 18.96 -2.05 -18.01
CA GLU A 61 20.05 -1.30 -18.59
C GLU A 61 20.85 -0.58 -17.49
N GLU A 62 22.17 -0.54 -17.68
CA GLU A 62 23.08 0.26 -16.87
C GLU A 62 23.21 1.62 -17.56
N VAL A 63 22.58 2.64 -16.99
CA VAL A 63 22.45 3.96 -17.62
C VAL A 63 23.07 5.03 -16.72
N PRO A 64 24.09 5.77 -17.20
CA PRO A 64 24.66 6.88 -16.45
C PRO A 64 23.74 8.11 -16.47
N LEU A 65 23.90 8.99 -15.48
CA LEU A 65 23.10 10.21 -15.35
C LEU A 65 23.15 11.09 -16.62
N ASP A 66 24.31 11.14 -17.28
CA ASP A 66 24.59 11.94 -18.48
C ASP A 66 23.87 11.42 -19.76
N ASP A 67 23.20 10.27 -19.68
CA ASP A 67 22.40 9.74 -20.78
C ASP A 67 20.93 10.16 -20.69
N PHE A 68 20.50 10.76 -19.57
CA PHE A 68 19.15 11.28 -19.41
C PHE A 68 19.02 12.71 -19.95
N HIS A 69 17.79 13.08 -20.33
CA HIS A 69 17.47 14.43 -20.75
C HIS A 69 17.65 15.42 -19.60
N ALA A 70 18.06 16.65 -19.92
CA ALA A 70 18.30 17.72 -18.94
C ALA A 70 17.12 17.99 -17.97
N PHE A 71 15.88 17.76 -18.40
CA PHE A 71 14.70 17.94 -17.54
C PHE A 71 14.51 16.82 -16.50
N GLN A 72 15.09 15.64 -16.74
CA GLN A 72 15.02 14.47 -15.84
C GLN A 72 16.09 14.54 -14.75
N VAL A 73 17.26 15.11 -15.05
CA VAL A 73 18.42 15.16 -14.16
C VAL A 73 18.09 15.69 -12.75
N PRO A 74 17.34 16.80 -12.56
CA PRO A 74 17.00 17.27 -11.22
C PRO A 74 16.19 16.25 -10.40
N ARG A 75 15.32 15.46 -11.05
CA ARG A 75 14.51 14.42 -10.41
C ARG A 75 15.36 13.21 -10.01
N LEU A 76 16.31 12.83 -10.86
CA LEU A 76 17.28 11.77 -10.54
C LEU A 76 18.20 12.17 -9.39
N GLN A 77 18.70 13.41 -9.39
CA GLN A 77 19.49 13.95 -8.29
C GLN A 77 18.70 13.97 -6.97
N TRP A 78 17.41 14.30 -7.02
CA TRP A 78 16.53 14.21 -5.85
C TRP A 78 16.41 12.77 -5.35
N LEU A 79 16.23 11.78 -6.23
CA LEU A 79 16.20 10.36 -5.84
C LEU A 79 17.53 9.89 -5.22
N ILE A 80 18.67 10.36 -5.72
CA ILE A 80 20.01 10.06 -5.17
C ILE A 80 20.14 10.66 -3.76
N GLN A 81 19.78 11.93 -3.60
CA GLN A 81 19.83 12.63 -2.31
C GLN A 81 18.94 11.98 -1.24
N ASN A 82 17.86 11.33 -1.67
CA ASN A 82 16.94 10.61 -0.79
C ASN A 82 17.19 9.09 -0.76
N HIS A 83 18.39 8.65 -1.16
CA HIS A 83 18.82 7.26 -1.09
C HIS A 83 17.87 6.24 -1.74
N CYS A 84 17.12 6.67 -2.76
CA CYS A 84 16.23 5.80 -3.54
C CYS A 84 16.96 5.15 -4.70
N ILE A 85 17.96 5.86 -5.26
CA ILE A 85 18.85 5.32 -6.27
C ILE A 85 20.30 5.66 -5.89
N ILE A 86 21.22 4.85 -6.38
CA ILE A 86 22.66 5.00 -6.17
C ILE A 86 23.37 5.01 -7.51
N GLU A 87 24.56 5.61 -7.52
CA GLU A 87 25.48 5.55 -8.66
C GLU A 87 26.53 4.47 -8.36
N ASP A 88 26.70 3.53 -9.29
CA ASP A 88 27.70 2.47 -9.14
C ASP A 88 29.11 2.96 -9.51
N GLU A 89 30.13 2.11 -9.31
CA GLU A 89 31.53 2.46 -9.58
C GLU A 89 31.81 2.84 -11.05
N ARG A 90 30.90 2.52 -11.98
CA ARG A 90 31.02 2.81 -13.41
C ARG A 90 30.21 4.05 -13.82
N GLY A 91 29.53 4.69 -12.85
CA GLY A 91 28.67 5.85 -13.08
C GLY A 91 27.23 5.48 -13.47
N GLY A 92 26.85 4.20 -13.42
CA GLY A 92 25.52 3.72 -13.77
C GLY A 92 24.54 3.88 -12.61
N LEU A 93 23.33 4.37 -12.89
CA LEU A 93 22.28 4.49 -11.89
C LEU A 93 21.64 3.12 -11.59
N ARG A 94 21.48 2.81 -10.30
CA ARG A 94 20.81 1.60 -9.82
C ARG A 94 19.82 1.93 -8.70
N ALA A 95 18.79 1.11 -8.55
CA ALA A 95 17.90 1.19 -7.40
C ALA A 95 18.64 0.84 -6.11
N GLU A 96 18.35 1.57 -5.03
CA GLU A 96 18.72 1.10 -3.69
C GLU A 96 17.77 -0.02 -3.29
N GLN A 97 18.26 -1.25 -3.32
CA GLN A 97 17.44 -2.45 -3.49
C GLN A 97 16.35 -2.59 -2.43
N ASP A 98 16.70 -2.47 -1.15
CA ASP A 98 15.77 -2.66 -0.05
C ASP A 98 14.73 -1.54 0.04
N ARG A 99 15.17 -0.30 -0.07
CA ARG A 99 14.29 0.88 0.00
C ARG A 99 13.30 0.88 -1.16
N VAL A 100 13.80 0.67 -2.38
CA VAL A 100 12.95 0.65 -3.59
C VAL A 100 12.00 -0.54 -3.58
N MET A 101 12.40 -1.69 -3.04
CA MET A 101 11.48 -2.83 -2.87
C MET A 101 10.33 -2.50 -1.91
N ILE A 102 10.61 -1.85 -0.77
CA ILE A 102 9.56 -1.41 0.16
C ILE A 102 8.61 -0.42 -0.53
N LEU A 103 9.16 0.60 -1.21
CA LEU A 103 8.37 1.58 -1.97
C LEU A 103 7.54 0.91 -3.06
N LYS A 104 8.08 -0.11 -3.74
CA LYS A 104 7.35 -0.84 -4.78
C LYS A 104 6.15 -1.59 -4.21
N ILE A 105 6.30 -2.22 -3.04
CA ILE A 105 5.21 -2.93 -2.38
C ILE A 105 4.13 -1.93 -1.91
N LEU A 106 4.53 -0.78 -1.36
CA LEU A 106 3.61 0.29 -0.98
C LEU A 106 2.83 0.80 -2.21
N HIS A 107 3.54 1.14 -3.29
CA HIS A 107 2.94 1.58 -4.53
C HIS A 107 1.89 0.61 -5.10
N ASP A 108 2.18 -0.70 -5.06
CA ASP A 108 1.32 -1.72 -5.64
C ASP A 108 0.13 -2.11 -4.75
N ARG A 109 0.22 -1.88 -3.44
CA ARG A 109 -0.72 -2.46 -2.46
C ARG A 109 -1.32 -1.44 -1.48
N GLU A 110 -0.85 -0.20 -1.48
CA GLU A 110 -1.17 0.89 -0.54
C GLU A 110 -0.85 0.61 0.94
N VAL A 111 -0.52 -0.63 1.30
CA VAL A 111 -0.23 -1.07 2.66
C VAL A 111 0.69 -2.28 2.66
N VAL A 112 1.59 -2.33 3.64
CA VAL A 112 2.40 -3.52 3.92
C VAL A 112 2.09 -4.09 5.29
N VAL A 113 1.94 -5.42 5.38
CA VAL A 113 1.91 -6.12 6.67
C VAL A 113 3.35 -6.36 7.11
N SER A 114 3.76 -5.76 8.22
CA SER A 114 5.16 -5.75 8.68
C SER A 114 5.77 -7.15 8.80
N GLY A 115 4.97 -8.15 9.18
CA GLY A 115 5.46 -9.53 9.35
C GLY A 115 5.84 -10.25 8.06
N TYR A 116 5.46 -9.73 6.89
CA TYR A 116 5.83 -10.32 5.62
C TYR A 116 7.16 -9.80 5.08
N ILE A 117 7.65 -8.67 5.60
CA ILE A 117 8.87 -8.01 5.12
C ILE A 117 9.90 -7.84 6.24
N GLN A 118 9.92 -8.78 7.19
CA GLN A 118 10.79 -8.72 8.37
C GLN A 118 12.29 -8.70 8.02
N SER A 119 12.67 -9.17 6.83
CA SER A 119 14.04 -9.10 6.32
C SER A 119 14.53 -7.68 6.06
N PHE A 120 13.62 -6.71 5.93
CA PHE A 120 13.93 -5.31 5.63
C PHE A 120 13.86 -4.42 6.89
N GLN A 121 13.93 -4.99 8.09
CA GLN A 121 13.67 -4.26 9.35
C GLN A 121 14.57 -3.05 9.54
N ASP A 122 15.87 -3.17 9.23
CA ASP A 122 16.82 -2.06 9.37
C ASP A 122 16.44 -0.88 8.46
N THR A 123 16.10 -1.17 7.20
CA THR A 123 15.63 -0.18 6.23
C THR A 123 14.30 0.43 6.63
N LEU A 124 13.37 -0.35 7.19
CA LEU A 124 12.10 0.15 7.69
C LEU A 124 12.29 1.10 8.88
N ASP A 125 13.16 0.76 9.82
CA ASP A 125 13.45 1.62 10.97
C ASP A 125 14.11 2.92 10.52
N GLN A 126 15.00 2.88 9.53
CA GLN A 126 15.54 4.09 8.90
C GLN A 126 14.43 4.93 8.24
N MET A 127 13.59 4.33 7.40
CA MET A 127 12.52 5.03 6.70
C MET A 127 11.47 5.63 7.66
N GLU A 128 11.17 4.96 8.77
CA GLU A 128 10.29 5.51 9.81
C GLU A 128 10.94 6.71 10.51
N ASN A 129 12.22 6.62 10.86
CA ASN A 129 12.95 7.72 11.50
C ASN A 129 13.08 8.94 10.56
N GLU A 130 13.20 8.70 9.25
CA GLU A 130 13.17 9.75 8.22
C GLU A 130 11.75 10.30 7.97
N GLY A 131 10.71 9.69 8.55
CA GLY A 131 9.31 10.11 8.37
C GLY A 131 8.69 9.71 7.03
N TRP A 132 9.29 8.78 6.29
CA TRP A 132 8.78 8.30 5.00
C TRP A 132 7.59 7.37 5.15
N ILE A 133 7.66 6.51 6.17
CA ILE A 133 6.63 5.54 6.49
C ILE A 133 6.17 5.70 7.93
N ARG A 134 5.00 5.13 8.22
CA ARG A 134 4.46 5.07 9.58
C ARG A 134 3.77 3.75 9.80
N TYR A 135 3.83 3.30 11.04
CA TYR A 135 3.17 2.08 11.48
C TYR A 135 1.79 2.38 12.08
N GLU A 136 0.83 1.50 11.84
CA GLU A 136 -0.47 1.50 12.53
C GLU A 136 -0.82 0.08 13.02
N SER A 137 -1.69 0.02 14.03
CA SER A 137 -2.05 -1.21 14.76
C SER A 137 -3.57 -1.39 14.84
N SER A 138 -4.28 -1.19 13.74
CA SER A 138 -5.72 -1.50 13.61
C SER A 138 -5.94 -2.96 13.21
N LEU A 139 -7.13 -3.50 13.47
CA LEU A 139 -7.51 -4.86 13.06
C LEU A 139 -7.47 -4.99 11.52
N PHE A 140 -8.17 -4.06 10.86
CA PHE A 140 -8.25 -3.95 9.40
C PHE A 140 -7.28 -2.90 8.87
N SER A 141 -6.68 -3.12 7.71
CA SER A 141 -5.89 -2.11 7.01
C SER A 141 -6.80 -0.97 6.51
N LYS A 142 -6.23 0.18 6.12
CA LYS A 142 -7.03 1.28 5.54
C LYS A 142 -7.79 0.85 4.26
N PRO A 143 -7.17 0.16 3.29
CA PRO A 143 -7.91 -0.38 2.14
C PRO A 143 -9.04 -1.33 2.54
N GLU A 144 -8.83 -2.19 3.55
CA GLU A 144 -9.89 -3.08 4.06
C GLU A 144 -11.02 -2.30 4.74
N GLN A 145 -10.69 -1.26 5.52
CA GLN A 145 -11.69 -0.38 6.15
C GLN A 145 -12.53 0.33 5.09
N HIS A 146 -11.90 0.88 4.05
CA HIS A 146 -12.57 1.51 2.92
C HIS A 146 -13.50 0.54 2.20
N TYR A 147 -13.02 -0.66 1.88
CA TYR A 147 -13.83 -1.71 1.27
C TYR A 147 -15.04 -2.07 2.13
N LEU A 148 -14.84 -2.34 3.42
CA LEU A 148 -15.93 -2.70 4.34
C LEU A 148 -16.93 -1.54 4.51
N ASN A 149 -16.44 -0.30 4.64
CA ASN A 149 -17.29 0.88 4.71
C ASN A 149 -18.13 1.06 3.45
N TYR A 150 -17.57 0.77 2.27
CA TYR A 150 -18.27 0.83 0.99
C TYR A 150 -19.37 -0.24 0.89
N ILE A 151 -19.09 -1.48 1.30
CA ILE A 151 -20.06 -2.59 1.21
C ILE A 151 -21.16 -2.44 2.25
N LEU A 152 -20.80 -2.22 3.51
CA LEU A 152 -21.73 -2.33 4.63
C LEU A 152 -22.43 -1.01 4.96
N ASN A 153 -21.75 0.14 4.88
CA ASN A 153 -22.19 1.39 5.49
C ASN A 153 -22.26 2.53 4.47
N GLN A 154 -22.67 3.72 4.94
CA GLN A 154 -22.56 4.99 4.19
C GLN A 154 -21.60 5.95 4.91
N ALA A 155 -20.61 5.40 5.63
CA ALA A 155 -19.74 6.18 6.52
C ALA A 155 -18.76 7.08 5.75
N GLU A 156 -18.31 6.64 4.57
CA GLU A 156 -17.25 7.30 3.80
C GLU A 156 -17.63 7.60 2.34
N TYR A 157 -18.49 6.77 1.74
CA TYR A 157 -18.82 6.84 0.32
C TYR A 157 -20.31 7.10 0.10
N SER A 158 -20.63 8.15 -0.66
CA SER A 158 -22.02 8.47 -1.03
C SER A 158 -22.64 7.43 -1.97
N ASN A 159 -21.80 6.75 -2.76
CA ASN A 159 -22.15 5.69 -3.69
C ASN A 159 -21.91 4.27 -3.14
N GLY A 160 -21.74 4.10 -1.81
CA GLY A 160 -21.60 2.78 -1.19
C GLY A 160 -22.82 1.89 -1.38
N LEU A 161 -22.62 0.57 -1.38
CA LEU A 161 -23.70 -0.43 -1.52
C LEU A 161 -24.64 -0.41 -0.33
N GLN A 162 -24.14 -0.09 0.86
CA GLN A 162 -24.91 0.07 2.10
C GLN A 162 -25.75 -1.16 2.44
N LEU A 163 -25.22 -2.36 2.19
CA LEU A 163 -25.96 -3.61 2.32
C LEU A 163 -26.51 -3.77 3.74
N ARG A 164 -25.72 -3.44 4.78
CA ARG A 164 -26.22 -3.49 6.17
C ARG A 164 -27.45 -2.58 6.34
N ASN A 165 -27.38 -1.33 5.88
CA ASN A 165 -28.48 -0.38 6.05
C ASN A 165 -29.73 -0.85 5.29
N LYS A 166 -29.59 -1.30 4.04
CA LYS A 166 -30.69 -1.78 3.21
C LYS A 166 -31.43 -2.96 3.86
N TYR A 167 -30.67 -3.94 4.33
CA TYR A 167 -31.24 -5.16 4.89
C TYR A 167 -31.77 -4.98 6.32
N VAL A 168 -31.12 -4.16 7.15
CA VAL A 168 -31.61 -3.84 8.51
C VAL A 168 -32.89 -2.99 8.46
N HIS A 169 -32.99 -2.06 7.51
CA HIS A 169 -34.14 -1.15 7.40
C HIS A 169 -35.24 -1.63 6.44
N GLY A 170 -35.08 -2.81 5.83
CA GLY A 170 -36.08 -3.35 4.91
C GLY A 170 -36.21 -2.59 3.59
N THR A 171 -35.18 -1.85 3.18
CA THR A 171 -35.15 -1.11 1.90
C THR A 171 -34.36 -1.86 0.83
N TYR A 172 -34.23 -3.18 0.97
CA TYR A 172 -33.60 -4.05 -0.02
C TYR A 172 -34.48 -4.19 -1.27
N PRO A 173 -33.90 -4.41 -2.45
CA PRO A 173 -34.66 -4.56 -3.69
C PRO A 173 -35.46 -5.87 -3.70
N ASP A 174 -36.60 -5.89 -4.40
CA ASP A 174 -37.42 -7.12 -4.57
C ASP A 174 -36.85 -8.09 -5.61
N ASP A 175 -35.82 -7.68 -6.36
CA ASP A 175 -35.19 -8.52 -7.38
C ASP A 175 -34.33 -9.63 -6.76
N GLU A 176 -34.78 -10.88 -6.90
CA GLU A 176 -34.09 -12.06 -6.33
C GLU A 176 -32.63 -12.20 -6.78
N LYS A 177 -32.29 -11.81 -8.01
CA LYS A 177 -30.92 -11.87 -8.51
C LYS A 177 -30.00 -10.89 -7.77
N THR A 178 -30.47 -9.66 -7.57
CA THR A 178 -29.77 -8.65 -6.79
C THR A 178 -29.66 -9.09 -5.35
N GLN A 179 -30.73 -9.62 -4.76
CA GLN A 179 -30.69 -10.16 -3.39
C GLN A 179 -29.68 -11.31 -3.22
N TYR A 180 -29.60 -12.20 -4.21
CA TYR A 180 -28.61 -13.27 -4.22
C TYR A 180 -27.19 -12.71 -4.30
N SER A 181 -26.93 -11.72 -5.15
CA SER A 181 -25.63 -11.05 -5.22
C SER A 181 -25.25 -10.39 -3.90
N ASP A 182 -26.19 -9.64 -3.30
CA ASP A 182 -25.99 -8.98 -2.00
C ASP A 182 -25.71 -9.99 -0.88
N TYR A 183 -26.39 -11.14 -0.91
CA TYR A 183 -26.14 -12.24 0.02
C TYR A 183 -24.72 -12.81 -0.11
N ILE A 184 -24.25 -13.02 -1.35
CA ILE A 184 -22.87 -13.49 -1.60
C ILE A 184 -21.84 -12.47 -1.10
N GLU A 185 -22.05 -11.17 -1.37
CA GLU A 185 -21.18 -10.10 -0.84
C GLU A 185 -21.13 -10.12 0.70
N LEU A 186 -22.28 -10.21 1.37
CA LEU A 186 -22.34 -10.28 2.83
C LEU A 186 -21.64 -11.54 3.38
N LEU A 187 -21.77 -12.69 2.71
CA LEU A 187 -21.05 -13.91 3.08
C LEU A 187 -19.53 -13.76 2.94
N MET A 188 -19.06 -13.14 1.85
CA MET A 188 -17.63 -12.88 1.66
C MET A 188 -17.08 -11.95 2.74
N VAL A 189 -17.81 -10.88 3.07
CA VAL A 189 -17.46 -9.97 4.17
C VAL A 189 -17.41 -10.71 5.51
N MET A 190 -18.39 -11.56 5.81
CA MET A 190 -18.40 -12.37 7.03
C MET A 190 -17.17 -13.29 7.09
N ALA A 191 -16.86 -13.99 6.01
CA ALA A 191 -15.69 -14.86 5.93
C ALA A 191 -14.38 -14.06 6.13
N LEU A 192 -14.24 -12.90 5.48
CA LEU A 192 -13.09 -12.01 5.65
C LEU A 192 -12.93 -11.59 7.11
N VAL A 193 -13.99 -11.11 7.76
CA VAL A 193 -13.94 -10.68 9.17
C VAL A 193 -13.53 -11.82 10.09
N VAL A 194 -14.10 -13.02 9.90
CA VAL A 194 -13.74 -14.21 10.70
C VAL A 194 -12.27 -14.57 10.51
N ILE A 195 -11.76 -14.54 9.27
CA ILE A 195 -10.35 -14.81 8.97
C ILE A 195 -9.45 -13.77 9.66
N LYS A 196 -9.76 -12.47 9.54
CA LYS A 196 -8.98 -11.40 10.18
C LYS A 196 -8.91 -11.53 11.70
N ILE A 197 -10.03 -11.86 12.35
CA ILE A 197 -10.06 -12.10 13.80
C ILE A 197 -9.25 -13.35 14.16
N ASN A 198 -9.37 -14.43 13.38
CA ASN A 198 -8.62 -15.65 13.63
C ASN A 198 -7.10 -15.44 13.49
N GLU A 199 -6.64 -14.65 12.51
CA GLU A 199 -5.23 -14.26 12.37
C GLU A 199 -4.68 -13.61 13.64
N GLU A 200 -5.43 -12.72 14.27
CA GLU A 200 -5.05 -12.08 15.55
C GLU A 200 -4.89 -13.09 16.68
N PHE A 201 -5.81 -14.05 16.79
CA PHE A 201 -5.71 -15.11 17.80
C PHE A 201 -4.55 -16.06 17.54
N CYS A 202 -4.31 -16.46 16.29
CA CYS A 202 -3.15 -17.25 15.92
C CYS A 202 -1.84 -16.53 16.28
N TYR A 203 -1.76 -15.22 16.00
CA TYR A 203 -0.61 -14.40 16.37
C TYR A 203 -0.39 -14.38 17.89
N ARG A 204 -1.43 -14.11 18.68
CA ARG A 204 -1.36 -14.09 20.15
C ARG A 204 -0.89 -15.43 20.74
N GLU A 205 -1.38 -16.55 20.21
CA GLU A 205 -0.95 -17.87 20.70
C GLU A 205 0.49 -18.21 20.29
N SER A 206 0.96 -17.72 19.13
CA SER A 206 2.34 -17.90 18.69
C SER A 206 3.36 -17.11 19.52
N THR A 207 2.97 -15.93 20.04
CA THR A 207 3.83 -15.07 20.86
C THR A 207 3.92 -15.57 22.31
N LYS A 208 2.82 -16.05 22.89
CA LYS A 208 2.80 -16.69 24.21
C LYS A 208 3.75 -17.89 24.32
N LYS A 209 3.90 -18.69 23.27
CA LYS A 209 4.80 -19.87 23.26
C LYS A 209 6.29 -19.53 23.22
N LYS A 210 6.64 -18.28 22.89
CA LYS A 210 8.03 -17.80 22.82
C LYS A 210 8.50 -17.14 24.12
N THR A 211 7.60 -16.95 25.09
CA THR A 211 7.87 -16.40 26.43
C THR A 211 7.87 -17.55 27.43
#